data_AF-A0A2M7HCD7-F1
#
_entry.id   AF-A0A2M7HCD7-F1
#
_cell.length_a   1.000
_cell.length_b   1.000
_cell.length_c   1.000
_cell.angle_alpha   90.00
_cell.angle_beta   90.00
_cell.angle_gamma   90.00
#
_symmetry.space_group_name_H-M   'P 1'
#
loop_
_entity.id
_entity.type
_entity.pdbx_description
1 polymer ?
#
loop_
_entity_poly.entity_id
_entity_poly.type
_entity_poly.pdbx_seq_one_letter_code
_entity_poly.pdbx_strand_id
1 'polypeptide(L)' 'MTLVPAGAFAVTKAEDIATTIMLRGQPCGGNAVTDISEQKDAAGNTVIMATCPNGKRYRIDVSSAGRVSVTPL' A
#
# COMPACT_ATOMS: atom_id res chain seq x y z
N MET A 1 -16.07 4.49 -36.08
CA MET A 1 -14.94 4.39 -35.15
C MET A 1 -15.44 3.89 -33.81
N THR A 2 -15.10 2.66 -33.42
CA THR A 2 -15.42 2.14 -32.08
C THR A 2 -14.36 2.69 -31.12
N LEU A 3 -14.76 3.57 -30.20
CA LEU A 3 -13.90 4.03 -29.11
C LEU A 3 -13.65 2.85 -28.18
N VAL A 4 -12.46 2.25 -28.28
CA VAL A 4 -11.98 1.30 -27.28
C VAL A 4 -11.88 2.09 -25.96
N PRO A 5 -12.61 1.74 -24.89
CA PRO A 5 -12.39 2.38 -23.62
C PRO A 5 -10.94 2.11 -23.24
N ALA A 6 -10.13 3.17 -23.09
CA ALA A 6 -8.84 3.06 -22.45
C ALA A 6 -9.10 2.35 -21.13
N GLY A 7 -8.59 1.11 -20.99
CA GLY A 7 -8.71 0.37 -19.74
C GLY A 7 -8.12 1.26 -18.67
N ALA A 8 -8.98 1.82 -17.82
CA ALA A 8 -8.53 2.49 -16.62
C ALA A 8 -7.74 1.41 -15.87
N PHE A 9 -6.41 1.55 -15.84
CA PHE A 9 -5.56 0.67 -15.06
C PHE A 9 -6.01 0.86 -13.61
N ALA A 10 -6.88 -0.02 -13.14
CA ALA A 10 -7.32 -0.05 -11.75
C ALA A 10 -6.10 -0.49 -10.95
N VAL A 11 -5.33 0.50 -10.47
CA VAL A 11 -4.20 0.26 -9.59
C VAL A 11 -4.72 -0.58 -8.44
N THR A 12 -4.17 -1.78 -8.30
CA THR A 12 -4.62 -2.67 -7.24
C THR A 12 -4.19 -2.09 -5.89
N LYS A 13 -4.93 -2.43 -4.84
CA LYS A 13 -4.55 -2.05 -3.48
C LYS A 13 -3.12 -2.47 -3.13
N ALA A 14 -2.66 -3.59 -3.69
CA ALA A 14 -1.29 -4.07 -3.56
C ALA A 14 -0.25 -3.16 -4.21
N GLU A 15 -0.54 -2.60 -5.38
CA GLU A 15 0.36 -1.68 -6.07
C GLU A 15 0.40 -0.30 -5.40
N ASP A 16 -0.74 0.16 -4.89
CA ASP A 16 -0.85 1.42 -4.16
C ASP A 16 -0.06 1.39 -2.83
N ILE A 17 -0.16 0.27 -2.10
CA ILE A 17 0.63 0.06 -0.87
C ILE A 17 2.13 -0.03 -1.20
N ALA A 18 2.52 -0.78 -2.22
CA ALA A 18 3.93 -0.89 -2.64
C ALA A 18 4.50 0.49 -3.00
N THR A 19 3.74 1.27 -3.77
CA THR A 19 4.09 2.65 -4.15
C THR A 19 4.25 3.53 -2.91
N THR A 20 3.31 3.45 -1.96
CA THR A 20 3.37 4.21 -0.70
C THR A 20 4.63 3.89 0.10
N ILE A 21 5.00 2.61 0.22
CA ILE A 21 6.22 2.17 0.90
C ILE A 21 7.45 2.77 0.21
N MET A 22 7.50 2.72 -1.12
CA MET A 22 8.61 3.25 -1.93
C MET A 22 8.72 4.78 -1.83
N LEU A 23 7.60 5.51 -1.88
CA LEU A 23 7.57 6.97 -1.73
C LEU A 23 8.04 7.44 -0.35
N ARG A 24 7.98 6.57 0.67
CA ARG A 24 8.55 6.79 2.00
C ARG A 24 10.01 6.35 2.13
N GLY A 25 10.66 6.05 1.01
CA GLY A 25 12.09 5.72 0.94
C GLY A 25 12.41 4.27 1.34
N GLN A 26 11.41 3.40 1.44
CA GLN A 26 11.63 2.00 1.81
C GLN A 26 11.74 1.11 0.57
N PRO A 27 12.76 0.23 0.47
CA PRO A 27 12.92 -0.64 -0.68
C PRO A 27 11.91 -1.79 -0.61
N CYS A 28 10.89 -1.76 -1.47
CA CYS A 28 9.93 -2.86 -1.62
C CYS A 28 10.40 -3.92 -2.65
N GLY A 29 11.31 -3.56 -3.56
CA GLY A 29 11.90 -4.52 -4.51
C GLY A 29 10.92 -5.04 -5.58
N GLY A 30 9.73 -4.43 -5.72
CA GLY A 30 8.75 -4.72 -6.76
C GLY A 30 7.56 -3.79 -6.67
N ASN A 31 6.63 -3.94 -7.61
CA ASN A 31 5.52 -2.99 -7.81
C ASN A 31 4.24 -3.35 -7.05
N ALA A 32 4.17 -4.52 -6.42
CA ALA A 32 2.99 -4.99 -5.70
C ALA A 32 3.40 -5.75 -4.44
N VAL A 33 2.71 -5.50 -3.32
CA VAL A 33 2.88 -6.26 -2.08
C VAL A 33 1.97 -7.49 -2.05
N THR A 34 2.30 -8.44 -1.18
CA THR A 34 1.49 -9.61 -0.83
C THR A 34 1.19 -9.63 0.67
N ASP A 35 0.34 -10.56 1.12
CA ASP A 35 0.01 -10.72 2.54
C ASP A 35 -0.50 -9.42 3.22
N ILE A 36 -1.47 -8.77 2.57
CA ILE A 36 -2.04 -7.51 3.06
C ILE A 36 -3.02 -7.80 4.19
N SER A 37 -2.72 -7.32 5.38
CA SER A 37 -3.62 -7.30 6.54
C SER A 37 -3.97 -5.87 6.89
N GLU A 38 -5.24 -5.55 7.04
CA GLU A 38 -5.70 -4.21 7.40
C GLU A 38 -6.57 -4.27 8.66
N GLN A 39 -6.29 -3.38 9.59
CA GLN A 39 -7.08 -3.21 10.80
C GLN A 39 -7.37 -1.73 10.99
N LYS A 40 -8.65 -1.40 11.20
CA LYS A 40 -9.10 -0.04 11.51
C LYS A 40 -9.61 0.01 12.95
N ASP A 41 -9.18 1.00 13.71
CA ASP A 41 -9.64 1.22 15.08
C ASP A 41 -10.89 2.12 15.13
N ALA A 42 -11.52 2.20 16.30
CA ALA A 42 -12.70 3.03 16.53
C ALA A 42 -12.43 4.54 16.43
N ALA A 43 -11.16 4.96 16.55
CA ALA A 43 -10.74 6.34 16.38
C ALA A 43 -10.50 6.71 14.89
N GLY A 44 -10.66 5.75 13.98
CA GLY A 44 -10.51 5.93 12.55
C GLY A 44 -9.07 5.82 12.05
N ASN A 45 -8.11 5.38 12.88
CA ASN A 45 -6.77 5.06 12.42
C ASN A 45 -6.77 3.67 11.77
N THR A 46 -5.99 3.51 10.72
CA THR A 46 -5.83 2.26 9.99
C THR A 46 -4.37 1.80 10.08
N VAL A 47 -4.17 0.55 10.46
CA VAL A 47 -2.87 -0.13 10.39
C VAL A 47 -2.94 -1.14 9.25
N ILE A 48 -2.04 -1.02 8.30
CA ILE A 48 -1.88 -1.95 7.19
C ILE A 48 -0.54 -2.65 7.35
N MET A 49 -0.53 -3.97 7.34
CA MET A 49 0.69 -4.78 7.27
C MET A 49 0.76 -5.40 5.88
N ALA A 50 1.93 -5.34 5.26
CA ALA A 50 2.12 -5.91 3.94
C ALA A 50 3.54 -6.46 3.77
N THR A 51 3.68 -7.49 2.94
CA THR A 51 4.95 -8.11 2.62
C THR A 51 5.36 -7.72 1.21
N CYS A 52 6.54 -7.12 1.08
CA CYS A 52 7.12 -6.76 -0.19
C CYS A 52 7.76 -7.99 -0.88
N PRO A 53 7.88 -8.00 -2.23
CA PRO A 53 8.47 -9.12 -2.98
C PRO A 53 9.90 -9.49 -2.59
N ASN A 54 10.65 -8.55 -2.01
CA ASN A 54 11.97 -8.79 -1.45
C ASN A 54 11.98 -9.50 -0.08
N GLY A 55 10.82 -9.96 0.40
CA GLY A 55 10.64 -10.64 1.68
C GLY A 55 10.58 -9.71 2.90
N LYS A 56 10.69 -8.39 2.71
CA LYS A 56 10.57 -7.43 3.82
C LYS A 56 9.11 -7.18 4.14
N ARG A 57 8.78 -7.15 5.43
CA ARG A 57 7.43 -6.81 5.89
C ARG A 57 7.43 -5.37 6.39
N TYR A 58 6.35 -4.65 6.07
CA TYR A 58 6.18 -3.26 6.46
C TYR A 58 4.86 -3.07 7.19
N ARG A 59 4.89 -2.20 8.19
CA ARG A 59 3.71 -1.65 8.85
C ARG A 59 3.49 -0.24 8.35
N ILE A 60 2.29 0.02 7.84
CA ILE A 60 1.82 1.33 7.42
C ILE A 60 0.75 1.79 8.40
N ASP A 61 1.01 2.86 9.13
CA ASP A 61 0.05 3.47 10.06
C ASP A 61 -0.53 4.72 9.40
N VAL A 62 -1.85 4.71 9.19
CA VAL A 62 -2.64 5.82 8.64
C VAL A 62 -3.49 6.38 9.77
N SER A 63 -3.15 7.58 10.25
CA SER A 63 -3.98 8.27 11.25
C SER A 63 -5.31 8.72 10.64
N SER A 64 -6.32 8.91 11.48
CA SER A 64 -7.60 9.54 11.07
C SER A 64 -7.43 10.95 10.50
N ALA A 65 -6.32 11.62 10.80
CA ALA A 65 -5.92 12.91 10.22
C ALA A 65 -5.19 12.80 8.86
N GLY A 66 -5.09 11.60 8.28
CA GLY A 66 -4.46 11.36 6.98
C GLY A 66 -2.93 11.31 6.98
N ARG A 67 -2.28 11.38 8.15
CA ARG A 67 -0.82 11.14 8.24
C ARG A 67 -0.53 9.67 8.01
N VAL A 68 0.46 9.41 7.16
CA VAL A 68 0.92 8.06 6.81
C VAL A 68 2.36 7.88 7.29
N SER A 69 2.60 6.87 8.09
CA SER A 69 3.94 6.44 8.52
C SER A 69 4.20 5.02 8.03
N VAL A 70 5.41 4.74 7.57
CA VAL A 70 5.82 3.41 7.10
C VAL A 70 7.03 2.98 7.91
N THR A 71 6.92 1.83 8.58
CA THR A 71 7.96 1.27 9.44
C THR A 71 8.29 -0.15 8.99
N PRO A 72 9.57 -0.49 8.77
CA PRO A 72 9.97 -1.88 8.56
C PRO A 72 9.75 -2.72 9.82
N LEU A 73 9.36 -3.98 9.64
CA LEU A 73 9.20 -4.97 10.70
C LEU A 73 10.35 -5.98 10.72
#